data_AF-A0A812WES5-F1
#
_entry.id   AF-A0A812WES5-F1
#
_cell.length_a   1.000
_cell.length_b   1.000
_cell.length_c   1.000
_cell.angle_alpha   90.00
_cell.angle_beta   90.00
_cell.angle_gamma   90.00
#
_symmetry.space_group_name_H-M   'P 1'
#
loop_
_entity.id
_entity.type
_entity.pdbx_description
1 polymer ?
#
loop_
_entity_poly.entity_id
_entity_poly.type
_entity_poly.pdbx_seq_one_letter_code
_entity_poly.pdbx_strand_id
1 'polypeptide(L)'
;MARLLEGLTLIKCRVCDETPLKLRVESSSSKQVQLGAKAEQCVAKVMQTRFKIGVVVREVVSGRVCCYKGIAPSILQGLERTRGEDICLSQSRIISSVPALDSGYDLFKLNLDVTTAVAEQHMSGLIASSLFLRQAGSFAAFREHLLAEMQSNLMVIHGPAPMGMAKEFREQVYTTFLSTNLARDADIPKAQVRRAEQKAVLSRFLCGDLEDETCAQFFTGALHATEDQITQALKNFVIPALVPGSMPTYARHRWMRGEQAVDFVGLLESHHRLFSRTILRMFNIARSLPLQSGGVVPVGWDALEAEAFPGQQVDTAVDAVLEEASAINDFPASKDASDWAEFNKSMQKKVQAWAKDTDLAVLALMRRVMTASANLMRMFLKRSSEDWGKEQD
;
A
#
# COMPACT_ATOMS: atom_id res chain seq x y z
N MET A 1 2.82 44.51 -1.80
CA MET A 1 4.03 43.69 -2.02
C MET A 1 3.58 42.29 -2.42
N ALA A 2 4.06 41.78 -3.56
CA ALA A 2 3.81 40.39 -3.94
C ALA A 2 4.58 39.45 -3.00
N ARG A 3 3.92 38.40 -2.50
CA ARG A 3 4.59 37.37 -1.69
C ARG A 3 5.38 36.46 -2.63
N LEU A 4 6.67 36.29 -2.36
CA LEU A 4 7.49 35.29 -3.05
C LEU A 4 7.18 33.92 -2.44
N LEU A 5 6.68 33.01 -3.27
CA LEU A 5 6.30 31.65 -2.90
C LEU A 5 7.17 30.66 -3.66
N GLU A 6 7.69 29.66 -2.95
CA GLU A 6 8.42 28.51 -3.49
C GLU A 6 7.48 27.30 -3.55
N GLY A 7 7.33 26.68 -4.72
CA GLY A 7 6.53 25.48 -4.91
C GLY A 7 7.20 24.25 -4.29
N LEU A 8 6.58 23.66 -3.25
CA LEU A 8 7.09 22.44 -2.63
C LEU A 8 6.46 21.19 -3.23
N THR A 9 5.12 21.14 -3.29
CA THR A 9 4.41 19.93 -3.74
C THR A 9 3.14 20.27 -4.50
N LEU A 10 2.97 19.70 -5.68
CA LEU A 10 1.68 19.65 -6.39
C LEU A 10 1.01 18.31 -6.09
N ILE A 11 -0.26 18.35 -5.70
CA ILE A 11 -1.06 17.18 -5.35
C ILE A 11 -2.25 17.11 -6.31
N LYS A 12 -2.29 16.09 -7.14
CA LYS A 12 -3.44 15.71 -7.95
C LYS A 12 -4.17 14.62 -7.20
N CYS A 13 -5.48 14.76 -6.96
CA CYS A 13 -6.25 13.70 -6.33
C CYS A 13 -7.53 13.45 -7.11
N ARG A 14 -7.69 12.23 -7.61
CA ARG A 14 -8.86 11.80 -8.39
C ARG A 14 -9.64 10.76 -7.61
N VAL A 15 -10.92 11.05 -7.37
CA VAL A 15 -11.89 10.10 -6.84
C VAL A 15 -12.90 9.82 -7.94
N CYS A 16 -12.90 8.61 -8.46
CA CYS A 16 -13.88 8.16 -9.44
C CYS A 16 -15.02 7.43 -8.74
N ASP A 17 -16.24 7.70 -9.18
CA ASP A 17 -17.43 6.97 -8.79
C ASP A 17 -18.25 6.63 -10.03
N GLU A 18 -18.83 5.43 -10.06
CA GLU A 18 -19.70 4.99 -11.14
C GLU A 18 -21.15 5.22 -10.73
N THR A 19 -21.91 5.96 -11.52
CA THR A 19 -23.34 6.09 -11.26
C THR A 19 -24.04 4.75 -11.47
N PRO A 20 -25.09 4.43 -10.67
CA PRO A 20 -25.90 3.24 -10.90
C PRO A 20 -26.74 3.34 -12.19
N LEU A 21 -26.77 4.51 -12.82
CA LEU A 21 -27.54 4.78 -14.03
C LEU A 21 -26.88 4.14 -15.25
N LYS A 22 -27.71 3.41 -15.99
CA LYS A 22 -27.36 2.71 -17.23
C LYS A 22 -27.98 3.47 -18.40
N LEU A 23 -27.16 4.13 -19.21
CA LEU A 23 -27.60 4.83 -20.41
C LEU A 23 -27.53 3.88 -21.61
N ARG A 24 -28.58 3.86 -22.43
CA ARG A 24 -28.54 3.18 -23.72
C ARG A 24 -27.81 4.08 -24.70
N VAL A 25 -26.70 3.60 -25.25
CA VAL A 25 -25.92 4.34 -26.24
C VAL A 25 -26.04 3.63 -27.58
N GLU A 26 -26.21 4.40 -28.64
CA GLU A 26 -26.22 3.88 -30.00
C GLU A 26 -24.80 3.40 -30.34
N SER A 27 -24.64 2.12 -30.69
CA SER A 27 -23.32 1.56 -30.94
C SER A 27 -22.70 2.27 -32.14
N SER A 28 -21.57 2.95 -31.92
CA SER A 28 -20.78 3.61 -32.96
C SER A 28 -20.17 2.63 -33.97
N SER A 29 -20.24 1.32 -33.70
CA SER A 29 -19.80 0.31 -34.64
C SER A 29 -20.82 0.15 -35.76
N SER A 30 -20.61 0.88 -36.85
CA SER A 30 -21.27 0.71 -38.14
C SER A 30 -20.89 -0.62 -38.83
N LYS A 31 -20.74 -1.71 -38.07
CA LYS A 31 -20.68 -3.06 -38.63
C LYS A 31 -22.10 -3.44 -38.98
N GLN A 32 -22.39 -3.45 -40.29
CA GLN A 32 -23.67 -3.85 -40.87
C GLN A 32 -24.28 -5.01 -40.09
N VAL A 33 -25.35 -4.69 -39.36
CA VAL A 33 -26.15 -5.66 -38.62
C VAL A 33 -26.68 -6.64 -39.66
N GLN A 34 -26.23 -7.90 -39.58
CA GLN A 34 -26.88 -8.98 -40.29
C GLN A 34 -28.36 -8.99 -39.86
N LEU A 35 -29.26 -8.83 -40.82
CA LEU A 35 -30.71 -8.88 -40.63
C LEU A 35 -31.08 -10.17 -39.88
N GLY A 36 -31.37 -10.05 -38.57
CA GLY A 36 -31.79 -11.17 -37.71
C GLY A 36 -31.11 -11.25 -36.35
N ALA A 37 -29.96 -10.60 -36.13
CA ALA A 37 -29.34 -10.56 -34.80
C ALA A 37 -30.04 -9.49 -33.93
N LYS A 38 -30.55 -9.87 -32.75
CA LYS A 38 -31.03 -8.91 -31.74
C LYS A 38 -29.89 -7.95 -31.43
N ALA A 39 -30.06 -6.66 -31.72
CA ALA A 39 -29.06 -5.65 -31.39
C ALA A 39 -28.75 -5.73 -29.89
N GLU A 40 -27.53 -6.13 -29.55
CA GLU A 40 -27.02 -6.02 -28.19
C GLU A 40 -27.04 -4.54 -27.83
N GLN A 41 -27.97 -4.14 -26.96
CA GLN A 41 -28.05 -2.78 -26.47
C GLN A 41 -26.75 -2.49 -25.72
N CYS A 42 -25.93 -1.59 -26.26
CA CYS A 42 -24.76 -1.10 -25.55
C CYS A 42 -25.26 -0.23 -24.39
N VAL A 43 -24.92 -0.66 -23.18
CA VAL A 43 -25.26 0.04 -21.95
C VAL A 43 -24.00 0.72 -21.44
N ALA A 44 -23.97 2.06 -21.49
CA ALA A 44 -22.90 2.84 -20.88
C ALA A 44 -23.25 3.20 -19.43
N LYS A 45 -22.25 3.21 -18.56
CA LYS A 45 -22.34 3.83 -17.24
C LYS A 45 -21.83 5.26 -17.31
N VAL A 46 -22.35 6.14 -16.47
CA VAL A 46 -21.76 7.48 -16.33
C VAL A 46 -20.76 7.44 -15.17
N MET A 47 -19.49 7.71 -15.47
CA MET A 47 -18.46 7.91 -14.47
C MET A 47 -18.44 9.39 -14.07
N GLN A 48 -18.48 9.61 -12.76
CA GLN A 48 -18.28 10.90 -12.16
C GLN A 48 -16.92 10.91 -11.48
N THR A 49 -16.05 11.81 -11.92
CA THR A 49 -14.74 12.00 -11.28
C THR A 49 -14.75 13.29 -10.50
N ARG A 50 -14.32 13.27 -9.25
CA ARG A 50 -14.04 14.48 -8.48
C ARG A 50 -12.54 14.72 -8.50
N PHE A 51 -12.11 15.70 -9.30
CA PHE A 51 -10.69 16.04 -9.42
C PHE A 51 -10.31 17.18 -8.48
N LYS A 52 -9.52 16.87 -7.45
CA LYS A 52 -9.00 17.81 -6.48
C LYS A 52 -7.55 18.15 -6.81
N ILE A 53 -7.22 19.43 -6.69
CA ILE A 53 -5.85 19.93 -6.86
C ILE A 53 -5.43 20.56 -5.54
N GLY A 54 -4.26 20.19 -5.05
CA GLY A 54 -3.61 20.80 -3.89
C GLY A 54 -2.23 21.32 -4.28
N VAL A 55 -1.82 22.46 -3.73
CA VAL A 55 -0.45 22.94 -3.85
C VAL A 55 0.08 23.30 -2.46
N VAL A 56 1.24 22.78 -2.14
CA VAL A 56 2.01 23.11 -0.94
C VAL A 56 3.11 24.06 -1.37
N VAL A 57 3.13 25.24 -0.77
CA VAL A 57 4.12 26.28 -1.07
C VAL A 57 4.76 26.79 0.22
N ARG A 58 5.99 27.27 0.13
CA ARG A 58 6.72 27.94 1.21
C ARG A 58 6.84 29.41 0.89
N GLU A 59 6.42 30.28 1.81
CA GLU A 59 6.70 31.71 1.69
C GLU A 59 8.18 31.96 1.99
N VAL A 60 8.90 32.54 1.02
CA VAL A 60 10.38 32.63 1.07
C VAL A 60 10.85 33.52 2.24
N VAL A 61 10.13 34.61 2.50
CA VAL A 61 10.53 35.59 3.52
C VAL A 61 10.27 35.07 4.94
N SER A 62 9.13 34.43 5.17
CA SER A 62 8.72 33.98 6.51
C SER A 62 9.10 32.53 6.81
N GLY A 63 9.45 31.74 5.79
CA GLY A 63 9.62 30.29 5.88
C GLY A 63 8.32 29.52 6.11
N ARG A 64 7.16 30.20 6.18
CA ARG A 64 5.87 29.56 6.49
C ARG A 64 5.43 28.67 5.33
N VAL A 65 5.01 27.45 5.65
CA VAL A 65 4.41 26.52 4.69
C VAL A 65 2.90 26.69 4.68
N CYS A 66 2.34 26.84 3.48
CA CYS A 66 0.91 26.99 3.24
C CYS A 66 0.44 25.90 2.27
N CYS A 67 -0.78 25.41 2.47
CA CYS A 67 -1.42 24.46 1.57
C CYS A 67 -2.70 25.09 1.01
N TYR A 68 -2.77 25.20 -0.32
CA TYR A 68 -3.95 25.65 -1.04
C TYR A 68 -4.61 24.45 -1.70
N LYS A 69 -5.94 24.40 -1.67
CA LYS A 69 -6.73 23.30 -2.24
C LYS A 69 -7.87 23.85 -3.08
N GLY A 70 -8.11 23.21 -4.21
CA GLY A 70 -9.19 23.51 -5.14
C GLY A 70 -9.79 22.23 -5.72
N ILE A 71 -10.93 22.39 -6.38
CA ILE A 71 -11.57 21.32 -7.15
C ILE A 71 -11.57 21.80 -8.60
N ALA A 72 -10.99 21.01 -9.49
CA ALA A 72 -11.09 21.25 -10.91
C ALA A 72 -12.49 20.84 -11.39
N PRO A 73 -13.16 21.65 -12.23
CA PRO A 73 -14.36 21.22 -12.92
C PRO A 73 -14.05 19.94 -13.71
N SER A 74 -14.89 18.94 -13.55
CA SER A 74 -14.78 17.66 -14.26
C SER A 74 -16.06 17.40 -15.01
N ILE A 75 -15.93 16.95 -16.26
CA ILE A 75 -17.08 16.55 -17.07
C ILE A 75 -17.52 15.14 -16.68
N LEU A 76 -18.82 14.86 -16.77
CA LEU A 76 -19.34 13.49 -16.68
C LEU A 76 -18.90 12.72 -17.91
N GLN A 77 -18.43 11.49 -17.73
CA GLN A 77 -17.87 10.68 -18.81
C GLN A 77 -18.69 9.41 -18.95
N GLY A 78 -19.26 9.19 -20.14
CA GLY A 78 -19.87 7.91 -20.48
C GLY A 78 -18.80 6.84 -20.69
N LEU A 79 -18.90 5.74 -19.97
CA LEU A 79 -18.09 4.54 -20.13
C LEU A 79 -18.97 3.43 -20.71
N GLU A 80 -18.79 3.12 -22.00
CA GLU A 80 -19.45 1.96 -22.64
C GLU A 80 -19.03 0.64 -21.99
N ARG A 81 -17.80 0.59 -21.47
CA ARG A 81 -17.21 -0.54 -20.76
C ARG A 81 -16.45 -0.03 -19.55
N THR A 82 -16.53 -0.77 -18.44
CA THR A 82 -15.85 -0.46 -17.18
C THR A 82 -14.54 -1.23 -17.08
N ARG A 83 -13.70 -1.15 -18.12
CA ARG A 83 -12.34 -1.73 -18.09
C ARG A 83 -11.39 -0.72 -17.47
N GLY A 84 -10.31 -1.22 -16.87
CA GLY A 84 -9.26 -0.35 -16.31
C GLY A 84 -8.71 0.65 -17.33
N GLU A 85 -8.50 0.21 -18.58
CA GLU A 85 -8.06 1.07 -19.71
C GLU A 85 -9.04 2.21 -19.99
N ASP A 86 -10.34 1.91 -20.09
CA ASP A 86 -11.38 2.90 -20.35
C ASP A 86 -11.48 3.93 -19.21
N ILE A 87 -11.38 3.46 -17.96
CA ILE A 87 -11.35 4.32 -16.77
C ILE A 87 -10.10 5.19 -16.80
N CYS A 88 -8.91 4.63 -17.08
CA CYS A 88 -7.64 5.35 -17.13
C CYS A 88 -7.66 6.45 -18.20
N LEU A 89 -8.06 6.14 -19.44
CA LEU A 89 -8.21 7.12 -20.53
C LEU A 89 -9.16 8.25 -20.13
N SER A 90 -10.24 7.90 -19.47
CA SER A 90 -11.24 8.85 -18.99
C SER A 90 -10.66 9.76 -17.89
N GLN A 91 -9.88 9.21 -16.94
CA GLN A 91 -9.14 10.02 -15.96
C GLN A 91 -8.09 10.93 -16.63
N SER A 92 -7.34 10.43 -17.62
CA SER A 92 -6.35 11.21 -18.36
C SER A 92 -6.97 12.41 -19.07
N ARG A 93 -8.15 12.25 -19.70
CA ARG A 93 -8.90 13.37 -20.29
C ARG A 93 -9.26 14.46 -19.29
N ILE A 94 -9.54 14.10 -18.04
CA ILE A 94 -9.82 15.09 -16.99
C ILE A 94 -8.56 15.85 -16.62
N ILE A 95 -7.41 15.20 -16.53
CA ILE A 95 -6.12 15.89 -16.29
C ILE A 95 -5.85 16.87 -17.42
N SER A 96 -5.96 16.41 -18.68
CA SER A 96 -5.72 17.22 -19.87
C SER A 96 -6.70 18.40 -20.01
N SER A 97 -7.87 18.35 -19.36
CA SER A 97 -8.79 19.49 -19.31
C SER A 97 -8.29 20.65 -18.45
N VAL A 98 -7.24 20.46 -17.66
CA VAL A 98 -6.60 21.49 -16.82
C VAL A 98 -5.16 21.72 -17.30
N PRO A 99 -4.94 22.36 -18.47
CA PRO A 99 -3.61 22.50 -19.08
C PRO A 99 -2.61 23.26 -18.21
N ALA A 100 -3.09 24.10 -17.29
CA ALA A 100 -2.24 24.80 -16.31
C ALA A 100 -1.45 23.84 -15.40
N LEU A 101 -1.92 22.60 -15.21
CA LEU A 101 -1.20 21.59 -14.43
C LEU A 101 0.08 21.12 -15.13
N ASP A 102 0.06 20.98 -16.45
CA ASP A 102 1.22 20.54 -17.23
C ASP A 102 2.32 21.59 -17.17
N SER A 103 1.96 22.87 -17.35
CA SER A 103 2.91 23.99 -17.20
C SER A 103 3.37 24.22 -15.76
N GLY A 104 2.57 23.79 -14.77
CA GLY A 104 2.87 23.98 -13.36
C GLY A 104 3.81 22.93 -12.80
N TYR A 105 3.99 21.79 -13.47
CA TYR A 105 4.69 20.62 -12.95
C TYR A 105 6.13 20.92 -12.54
N ASP A 106 6.85 21.69 -13.36
CA ASP A 106 8.26 22.06 -13.15
C ASP A 106 8.44 23.12 -12.05
N LEU A 107 7.35 23.73 -11.57
CA LEU A 107 7.38 24.73 -10.51
C LEU A 107 7.40 24.12 -9.11
N PHE A 108 7.18 22.80 -8.98
CA PHE A 108 7.11 22.11 -7.71
C PHE A 108 8.21 21.06 -7.59
N LYS A 109 8.84 20.99 -6.40
CA LYS A 109 9.88 19.98 -6.11
C LYS A 109 9.35 18.55 -6.10
N LEU A 110 8.07 18.37 -5.78
CA LEU A 110 7.41 17.08 -5.70
C LEU A 110 6.05 17.14 -6.39
N ASN A 111 5.72 16.09 -7.15
CA ASN A 111 4.44 15.93 -7.79
C ASN A 111 3.82 14.63 -7.31
N LEU A 112 2.68 14.73 -6.63
CA LEU A 112 1.96 13.59 -6.05
C LEU A 112 0.65 13.40 -6.82
N ASP A 113 0.46 12.22 -7.42
CA ASP A 113 -0.79 11.87 -8.07
C ASP A 113 -1.50 10.74 -7.30
N VAL A 114 -2.51 11.14 -6.52
CA VAL A 114 -3.32 10.24 -5.69
C VAL A 114 -4.56 9.83 -6.47
N THR A 115 -4.46 8.69 -7.14
CA THR A 115 -5.64 8.02 -7.71
C THR A 115 -6.13 7.00 -6.70
N THR A 116 -7.43 7.02 -6.35
CA THR A 116 -8.02 6.06 -5.41
C THR A 116 -7.76 4.60 -5.80
N ALA A 117 -7.65 4.32 -7.10
CA ALA A 117 -7.34 2.99 -7.65
C ALA A 117 -6.05 2.38 -7.09
N VAL A 118 -4.97 3.18 -6.92
CA VAL A 118 -3.71 2.67 -6.38
C VAL A 118 -3.89 2.22 -4.93
N ALA A 119 -4.54 3.08 -4.12
CA ALA A 119 -4.86 2.72 -2.74
C ALA A 119 -5.78 1.49 -2.67
N GLU A 120 -6.74 1.35 -3.58
CA GLU A 120 -7.64 0.18 -3.66
C GLU A 120 -6.90 -1.11 -3.98
N GLN A 121 -5.95 -1.10 -4.92
CA GLN A 121 -5.12 -2.27 -5.21
C GLN A 121 -4.33 -2.71 -3.98
N HIS A 122 -3.71 -1.77 -3.26
CA HIS A 122 -2.99 -2.08 -2.02
C HIS A 122 -3.91 -2.56 -0.90
N MET A 123 -5.12 -1.97 -0.75
CA MET A 123 -6.11 -2.46 0.20
C MET A 123 -6.54 -3.88 -0.12
N SER A 124 -6.86 -4.17 -1.38
CA SER A 124 -7.23 -5.51 -1.83
C SER A 124 -6.10 -6.52 -1.63
N GLY A 125 -4.85 -6.12 -1.90
CA GLY A 125 -3.65 -6.92 -1.65
C GLY A 125 -3.43 -7.21 -0.16
N LEU A 126 -3.61 -6.21 0.71
CA LEU A 126 -3.55 -6.36 2.17
C LEU A 126 -4.65 -7.30 2.68
N ILE A 127 -5.88 -7.15 2.18
CA ILE A 127 -7.00 -8.03 2.54
C ILE A 127 -6.68 -9.47 2.12
N ALA A 128 -6.32 -9.68 0.85
CA ALA A 128 -6.00 -11.01 0.33
C ALA A 128 -4.84 -11.65 1.10
N SER A 129 -3.79 -10.88 1.42
CA SER A 129 -2.64 -11.34 2.20
C SER A 129 -3.04 -11.72 3.62
N SER A 130 -3.89 -10.90 4.26
CA SER A 130 -4.37 -11.18 5.60
C SER A 130 -5.24 -12.44 5.68
N LEU A 131 -6.11 -12.65 4.69
CA LEU A 131 -6.98 -13.82 4.63
C LEU A 131 -6.19 -15.09 4.31
N PHE A 132 -5.28 -15.03 3.34
CA PHE A 132 -4.45 -16.14 2.95
C PHE A 132 -3.50 -16.58 4.08
N LEU A 133 -2.73 -15.65 4.65
CA LEU A 133 -1.76 -15.98 5.68
C LEU A 133 -2.41 -16.41 7.01
N ARG A 134 -3.68 -16.08 7.25
CA ARG A 134 -4.43 -16.57 8.44
C ARG A 134 -4.89 -18.02 8.32
N GLN A 135 -4.82 -18.64 7.14
CA GLN A 135 -5.14 -20.06 6.99
C GLN A 135 -4.19 -20.91 7.83
N ALA A 136 -4.70 -22.03 8.35
CA ALA A 136 -3.93 -22.93 9.21
C ALA A 136 -2.62 -23.35 8.51
N GLY A 137 -1.50 -23.23 9.22
CA GLY A 137 -0.17 -23.55 8.71
C GLY A 137 0.46 -22.52 7.75
N SER A 138 -0.34 -21.70 7.04
CA SER A 138 0.17 -20.76 6.03
C SER A 138 1.12 -19.72 6.64
N PHE A 139 0.81 -19.20 7.83
CA PHE A 139 1.70 -18.26 8.50
C PHE A 139 2.99 -18.89 9.04
N ALA A 140 2.93 -20.16 9.46
CA ALA A 140 4.11 -20.91 9.89
C ALA A 140 5.04 -21.14 8.70
N ALA A 141 4.48 -21.60 7.57
CA ALA A 141 5.21 -21.73 6.31
C ALA A 141 5.81 -20.38 5.86
N PHE A 142 5.05 -19.28 5.97
CA PHE A 142 5.57 -17.94 5.67
C PHE A 142 6.80 -17.58 6.51
N ARG A 143 6.81 -17.89 7.82
CA ARG A 143 7.99 -17.64 8.68
C ARG A 143 9.20 -18.50 8.29
N GLU A 144 8.97 -19.76 7.90
CA GLU A 144 10.03 -20.65 7.41
C GLU A 144 10.63 -20.12 6.10
N HIS A 145 9.78 -19.70 5.16
CA HIS A 145 10.22 -19.08 3.91
C HIS A 145 10.90 -17.74 4.14
N LEU A 146 10.45 -16.94 5.12
CA LEU A 146 11.09 -15.67 5.47
C LEU A 146 12.50 -15.91 6.02
N LEU A 147 12.66 -16.87 6.92
CA LEU A 147 13.98 -17.25 7.43
C LEU A 147 14.90 -17.72 6.30
N ALA A 148 14.39 -18.58 5.41
CA ALA A 148 15.14 -19.09 4.28
C ALA A 148 15.51 -17.99 3.26
N GLU A 149 14.65 -16.98 3.08
CA GLU A 149 14.88 -15.80 2.24
C GLU A 149 15.95 -14.88 2.83
N MET A 150 15.89 -14.64 4.14
CA MET A 150 16.92 -13.87 4.84
C MET A 150 18.27 -14.58 4.75
N GLN A 151 18.32 -15.91 4.96
CA GLN A 151 19.56 -16.69 4.87
C GLN A 151 20.17 -16.67 3.47
N SER A 152 19.36 -16.80 2.41
CA SER A 152 19.89 -16.80 1.03
C SER A 152 20.44 -15.45 0.59
N ASN A 153 19.96 -14.36 1.18
CA ASN A 153 20.39 -13.00 0.83
C ASN A 153 21.23 -12.34 1.93
N LEU A 154 21.73 -13.12 2.91
CA LEU A 154 22.43 -12.57 4.05
C LEU A 154 23.86 -12.18 3.69
N MET A 155 24.21 -10.92 3.89
CA MET A 155 25.60 -10.45 3.84
C MET A 155 26.08 -10.16 5.25
N VAL A 156 26.99 -10.98 5.77
CA VAL A 156 27.58 -10.79 7.11
C VAL A 156 28.73 -9.80 7.00
N ILE A 157 28.64 -8.68 7.71
CA ILE A 157 29.66 -7.64 7.73
C ILE A 157 30.26 -7.52 9.13
N HIS A 158 31.58 -7.68 9.20
CA HIS A 158 32.35 -7.43 10.41
C HIS A 158 32.75 -5.96 10.47
N GLY A 159 32.02 -5.17 11.24
CA GLY A 159 32.27 -3.73 11.34
C GLY A 159 31.13 -2.95 11.99
N PRO A 160 31.30 -1.62 12.15
CA PRO A 160 30.23 -0.75 12.59
C PRO A 160 29.14 -0.64 11.51
N ALA A 161 27.90 -0.46 11.94
CA ALA A 161 26.77 -0.20 11.06
C ALA A 161 26.94 1.13 10.28
N PRO A 162 26.38 1.25 9.07
CA PRO A 162 26.35 2.51 8.34
C PRO A 162 25.67 3.61 9.16
N MET A 163 26.27 4.79 9.12
CA MET A 163 25.79 6.02 9.77
C MET A 163 25.24 6.99 8.71
N GLY A 164 24.79 8.18 9.12
CA GLY A 164 24.26 9.19 8.18
C GLY A 164 22.89 8.80 7.62
N MET A 165 22.70 8.99 6.31
CA MET A 165 21.41 8.83 5.62
C MET A 165 20.78 7.45 5.82
N ALA A 166 21.55 6.35 5.71
CA ALA A 166 21.05 5.00 5.91
C ALA A 166 20.45 4.79 7.31
N LYS A 167 21.10 5.36 8.35
CA LYS A 167 20.59 5.32 9.72
C LYS A 167 19.32 6.17 9.85
N GLU A 168 19.30 7.35 9.27
CA GLU A 168 18.14 8.25 9.29
C GLU A 168 16.93 7.62 8.61
N PHE A 169 17.11 7.02 7.43
CA PHE A 169 16.07 6.31 6.70
C PHE A 169 15.51 5.14 7.53
N ARG A 170 16.39 4.32 8.13
CA ARG A 170 15.97 3.24 9.03
C ARG A 170 15.17 3.75 10.23
N GLU A 171 15.59 4.84 10.85
CA GLU A 171 14.83 5.46 11.95
C GLU A 171 13.46 5.99 11.50
N GLN A 172 13.35 6.50 10.26
CA GLN A 172 12.08 6.91 9.67
C GLN A 172 11.16 5.72 9.40
N VAL A 173 11.69 4.61 8.89
CA VAL A 173 10.98 3.34 8.70
C VAL A 173 10.41 2.86 10.04
N TYR A 174 11.25 2.76 11.07
CA TYR A 174 10.81 2.33 12.41
C TYR A 174 9.79 3.29 13.02
N THR A 175 10.00 4.60 12.87
CA THR A 175 9.02 5.60 13.33
C THR A 175 7.69 5.45 12.61
N THR A 176 7.70 5.08 11.34
CA THR A 176 6.49 4.94 10.53
C THR A 176 5.71 3.67 10.89
N PHE A 177 6.37 2.50 10.90
CA PHE A 177 5.70 1.19 11.02
C PHE A 177 5.75 0.55 12.43
N LEU A 178 6.55 1.08 13.35
CA LEU A 178 6.58 0.63 14.76
C LEU A 178 5.96 1.67 15.71
N SER A 179 5.15 2.60 15.20
CA SER A 179 4.49 3.60 16.06
C SER A 179 3.37 3.00 16.91
N THR A 180 3.16 3.58 18.10
CA THR A 180 2.15 3.15 19.08
C THR A 180 0.87 3.98 19.01
N ASN A 181 0.80 4.91 18.07
CA ASN A 181 -0.25 5.94 17.98
C ASN A 181 -1.65 5.38 17.79
N LEU A 182 -1.79 4.06 17.55
CA LEU A 182 -3.03 3.40 17.19
C LEU A 182 -3.49 2.34 18.21
N ALA A 183 -2.73 2.11 19.28
CA ALA A 183 -3.18 1.29 20.41
C ALA A 183 -4.29 1.99 21.21
N ARG A 184 -5.22 1.23 21.81
CA ARG A 184 -6.20 1.76 22.77
C ARG A 184 -5.45 2.31 23.98
N ASP A 185 -5.98 3.32 24.65
CA ASP A 185 -5.28 4.01 25.75
C ASP A 185 -4.79 3.04 26.84
N ALA A 186 -5.60 2.04 27.21
CA ALA A 186 -5.23 1.00 28.17
C ALA A 186 -4.09 0.08 27.70
N ASP A 187 -3.92 -0.08 26.38
CA ASP A 187 -2.93 -0.96 25.76
C ASP A 187 -1.64 -0.21 25.37
N ILE A 188 -1.65 1.15 25.39
CA ILE A 188 -0.50 1.97 24.99
C ILE A 188 0.79 1.56 25.71
N PRO A 189 0.82 1.40 27.05
CA PRO A 189 2.08 1.06 27.74
C PRO A 189 2.66 -0.28 27.29
N LYS A 190 1.81 -1.31 27.15
CA LYS A 190 2.24 -2.64 26.69
C LYS A 190 2.71 -2.61 25.24
N ALA A 191 1.99 -1.88 24.38
CA ALA A 191 2.38 -1.70 22.99
C ALA A 191 3.72 -0.95 22.88
N GLN A 192 3.93 0.09 23.68
CA GLN A 192 5.18 0.85 23.72
C GLN A 192 6.38 -0.03 24.10
N VAL A 193 6.27 -0.81 25.18
CA VAL A 193 7.34 -1.74 25.58
C VAL A 193 7.66 -2.72 24.45
N ARG A 194 6.63 -3.38 23.90
CA ARG A 194 6.82 -4.34 22.81
C ARG A 194 7.44 -3.71 21.56
N ARG A 195 7.01 -2.51 21.15
CA ARG A 195 7.57 -1.81 19.99
C ARG A 195 8.99 -1.33 20.24
N ALA A 196 9.31 -0.91 21.47
CA ALA A 196 10.67 -0.55 21.85
C ALA A 196 11.61 -1.77 21.81
N GLU A 197 11.17 -2.92 22.31
CA GLU A 197 11.90 -4.20 22.20
C GLU A 197 12.10 -4.61 20.74
N GLN A 198 11.04 -4.57 19.91
CA GLN A 198 11.14 -4.85 18.48
C GLN A 198 12.16 -3.93 17.81
N LYS A 199 12.06 -2.62 18.04
CA LYS A 199 13.00 -1.63 17.50
C LYS A 199 14.43 -1.91 17.96
N ALA A 200 14.65 -2.25 19.23
CA ALA A 200 15.99 -2.58 19.73
C ALA A 200 16.59 -3.80 19.03
N VAL A 201 15.80 -4.86 18.82
CA VAL A 201 16.24 -6.07 18.11
C VAL A 201 16.56 -5.75 16.64
N LEU A 202 15.67 -5.07 15.93
CA LEU A 202 15.89 -4.74 14.51
C LEU A 202 17.05 -3.75 14.34
N SER A 203 17.16 -2.72 15.18
CA SER A 203 18.31 -1.81 15.20
C SER A 203 19.63 -2.50 15.55
N ARG A 204 19.60 -3.62 16.26
CA ARG A 204 20.82 -4.39 16.58
C ARG A 204 21.25 -5.27 15.41
N PHE A 205 20.32 -6.03 14.82
CA PHE A 205 20.63 -7.09 13.87
C PHE A 205 20.44 -6.70 12.40
N LEU A 206 19.50 -5.80 12.10
CA LEU A 206 19.20 -5.30 10.75
C LEU A 206 19.56 -3.81 10.64
N CYS A 207 20.82 -3.51 10.93
CA CYS A 207 21.35 -2.15 10.91
C CYS A 207 22.10 -1.79 9.63
N GLY A 208 21.86 -2.51 8.54
CA GLY A 208 22.35 -2.14 7.21
C GLY A 208 21.62 -0.97 6.58
N ASP A 209 21.99 -0.72 5.33
CA ASP A 209 21.28 0.19 4.45
C ASP A 209 20.02 -0.50 3.91
N LEU A 210 18.84 -0.02 4.34
CA LEU A 210 17.57 -0.61 3.92
C LEU A 210 17.18 -0.24 2.48
N GLU A 211 17.83 0.76 1.88
CA GLU A 211 17.61 1.15 0.49
C GLU A 211 18.32 0.20 -0.49
N ASP A 212 19.33 -0.54 -0.03
CA ASP A 212 20.01 -1.57 -0.82
C ASP A 212 19.12 -2.81 -0.96
N GLU A 213 18.38 -2.94 -2.05
CA GLU A 213 17.48 -4.08 -2.25
C GLU A 213 18.22 -5.41 -2.51
N THR A 214 19.54 -5.41 -2.70
CA THR A 214 20.23 -6.63 -3.14
C THR A 214 20.36 -7.68 -2.05
N CYS A 215 20.76 -7.29 -0.85
CA CYS A 215 21.07 -8.21 0.24
C CYS A 215 20.69 -7.65 1.61
N ALA A 216 20.34 -8.55 2.53
CA ALA A 216 20.12 -8.21 3.92
C ALA A 216 21.47 -8.16 4.64
N GLN A 217 21.89 -6.98 5.06
CA GLN A 217 23.19 -6.79 5.69
C GLN A 217 23.10 -7.01 7.21
N PHE A 218 23.87 -7.97 7.73
CA PHE A 218 23.92 -8.32 9.14
C PHE A 218 25.28 -7.93 9.72
N PHE A 219 25.28 -6.94 10.60
CA PHE A 219 26.51 -6.44 11.22
C PHE A 219 26.75 -7.15 12.55
N THR A 220 27.85 -7.90 12.64
CA THR A 220 28.23 -8.58 13.89
C THR A 220 28.96 -7.65 14.87
N GLY A 221 29.36 -6.46 14.42
CA GLY A 221 30.28 -5.59 15.14
C GLY A 221 31.68 -6.18 15.19
N ALA A 222 32.31 -6.15 16.36
CA ALA A 222 33.64 -6.72 16.61
C ALA A 222 33.64 -8.21 17.00
N LEU A 223 32.47 -8.87 16.97
CA LEU A 223 32.34 -10.28 17.36
C LEU A 223 32.44 -11.18 16.13
N HIS A 224 33.29 -12.21 16.22
CA HIS A 224 33.34 -13.32 15.28
C HIS A 224 32.17 -14.27 15.57
N ALA A 225 30.98 -13.93 15.06
CA ALA A 225 29.82 -14.81 15.13
C ALA A 225 29.90 -15.89 14.05
N THR A 226 29.62 -17.15 14.40
CA THR A 226 29.52 -18.23 13.42
C THR A 226 28.20 -18.16 12.64
N GLU A 227 28.14 -18.76 11.46
CA GLU A 227 26.91 -18.81 10.65
C GLU A 227 25.73 -19.45 11.41
N ASP A 228 26.01 -20.47 12.22
CA ASP A 228 25.02 -21.12 13.09
C ASP A 228 24.48 -20.15 14.15
N GLN A 229 25.35 -19.36 14.79
CA GLN A 229 24.94 -18.37 15.78
C GLN A 229 24.09 -17.27 15.14
N ILE A 230 24.46 -16.83 13.94
CA ILE A 230 23.69 -15.83 13.18
C ILE A 230 22.33 -16.40 12.79
N THR A 231 22.28 -17.64 12.30
CA THR A 231 21.03 -18.34 11.97
C THR A 231 20.12 -18.48 13.20
N GLN A 232 20.69 -18.86 14.35
CA GLN A 232 19.93 -18.93 15.60
C GLN A 232 19.43 -17.54 16.03
N ALA A 233 20.24 -16.49 15.87
CA ALA A 233 19.84 -15.13 16.19
C ALA A 233 18.70 -14.64 15.28
N LEU A 234 18.78 -14.93 13.97
CA LEU A 234 17.72 -14.64 13.02
C LEU A 234 16.41 -15.32 13.45
N LYS A 235 16.46 -16.63 13.71
CA LYS A 235 15.30 -17.45 14.08
C LYS A 235 14.67 -17.02 15.41
N ASN A 236 15.48 -16.76 16.43
CA ASN A 236 15.00 -16.57 17.80
C ASN A 236 14.68 -15.11 18.15
N PHE A 237 15.30 -14.15 17.46
CA PHE A 237 15.11 -12.72 17.77
C PHE A 237 14.55 -11.94 16.59
N VAL A 238 15.18 -12.05 15.41
CA VAL A 238 14.83 -11.18 14.27
C VAL A 238 13.46 -11.54 13.69
N ILE A 239 13.19 -12.82 13.42
CA ILE A 239 11.89 -13.25 12.88
C ILE A 239 10.72 -12.88 13.82
N PRO A 240 10.78 -13.12 15.15
CA PRO A 240 9.74 -12.64 16.08
C PRO A 240 9.62 -11.11 16.18
N ALA A 241 10.71 -10.37 15.93
CA ALA A 241 10.67 -8.91 15.93
C ALA A 241 10.01 -8.36 14.66
N LEU A 242 10.26 -8.97 13.49
CA LEU A 242 9.65 -8.63 12.22
C LEU A 242 8.19 -9.08 12.11
N VAL A 243 7.87 -10.28 12.60
CA VAL A 243 6.60 -10.96 12.36
C VAL A 243 5.79 -11.07 13.65
N PRO A 244 4.53 -10.59 13.70
CA PRO A 244 3.66 -10.77 14.86
C PRO A 244 3.32 -12.24 15.10
N GLY A 245 2.66 -12.55 16.23
CA GLY A 245 2.22 -13.91 16.57
C GLY A 245 1.29 -14.53 15.51
N SER A 246 0.46 -13.70 14.87
CA SER A 246 -0.43 -14.04 13.76
C SER A 246 -0.56 -12.86 12.81
N MET A 247 -0.92 -13.12 11.55
CA MET A 247 -1.16 -12.08 10.56
C MET A 247 -2.34 -11.16 10.98
N PRO A 248 -2.13 -9.85 11.14
CA PRO A 248 -3.21 -8.91 11.42
C PRO A 248 -4.20 -8.84 10.26
N THR A 249 -5.47 -8.62 10.58
CA THR A 249 -6.53 -8.55 9.56
C THR A 249 -6.72 -7.13 9.07
N TYR A 250 -6.75 -6.95 7.76
CA TYR A 250 -7.18 -5.70 7.15
C TYR A 250 -8.67 -5.79 6.82
N ALA A 251 -9.51 -5.00 7.48
CA ALA A 251 -10.95 -4.98 7.23
C ALA A 251 -11.33 -3.68 6.54
N ARG A 252 -11.88 -3.74 5.31
CA ARG A 252 -12.22 -2.55 4.51
C ARG A 252 -13.15 -1.60 5.24
N HIS A 253 -14.15 -2.16 5.95
CA HIS A 253 -15.18 -1.41 6.66
C HIS A 253 -14.74 -0.91 8.06
N ARG A 254 -13.61 -1.40 8.58
CA ARG A 254 -13.04 -0.96 9.88
C ARG A 254 -11.62 -0.48 9.67
N TRP A 255 -11.50 0.82 9.59
CA TRP A 255 -10.22 1.50 9.56
C TRP A 255 -9.39 1.31 10.83
N MET A 256 -10.04 1.09 11.97
CA MET A 256 -9.37 0.73 13.23
C MET A 256 -8.86 -0.71 13.16
N ARG A 257 -7.60 -0.94 13.56
CA ARG A 257 -6.81 -2.19 13.46
C ARG A 257 -6.26 -2.52 12.08
N GLY A 258 -6.81 -1.94 11.00
CA GLY A 258 -6.25 -2.11 9.65
C GLY A 258 -4.79 -1.65 9.55
N GLU A 259 -4.40 -0.68 10.39
CA GLU A 259 -3.03 -0.20 10.50
C GLU A 259 -2.03 -1.29 10.85
N GLN A 260 -2.43 -2.34 11.56
CA GLN A 260 -1.50 -3.38 12.02
C GLN A 260 -1.05 -4.25 10.85
N ALA A 261 -1.94 -4.46 9.88
CA ALA A 261 -1.59 -5.15 8.64
C ALA A 261 -0.67 -4.27 7.77
N VAL A 262 -0.94 -2.96 7.71
CA VAL A 262 -0.06 -2.00 7.02
C VAL A 262 1.32 -1.92 7.70
N ASP A 263 1.37 -1.87 9.03
CA ASP A 263 2.60 -1.89 9.82
C ASP A 263 3.40 -3.15 9.57
N PHE A 264 2.74 -4.31 9.58
CA PHE A 264 3.40 -5.59 9.36
C PHE A 264 3.97 -5.71 7.94
N VAL A 265 3.15 -5.47 6.91
CA VAL A 265 3.61 -5.56 5.52
C VAL A 265 4.62 -4.47 5.21
N GLY A 266 4.35 -3.22 5.59
CA GLY A 266 5.24 -2.09 5.35
C GLY A 266 6.60 -2.25 6.02
N LEU A 267 6.65 -2.79 7.25
CA LEU A 267 7.91 -3.08 7.93
C LEU A 267 8.70 -4.18 7.21
N LEU A 268 8.06 -5.27 6.78
CA LEU A 268 8.78 -6.32 6.05
C LEU A 268 9.22 -5.84 4.66
N GLU A 269 8.37 -5.11 3.96
CA GLU A 269 8.68 -4.59 2.63
C GLU A 269 9.82 -3.57 2.67
N SER A 270 9.89 -2.76 3.74
CA SER A 270 10.98 -1.80 3.95
C SER A 270 12.32 -2.44 4.29
N HIS A 271 12.36 -3.74 4.63
CA HIS A 271 13.62 -4.45 4.82
C HIS A 271 13.88 -5.25 3.56
N HIS A 272 14.48 -4.64 2.54
CA HIS A 272 14.92 -5.33 1.32
C HIS A 272 13.80 -6.11 0.59
N ARG A 273 12.56 -5.60 0.62
CA ARG A 273 11.36 -6.25 0.06
C ARG A 273 11.13 -7.67 0.59
N LEU A 274 11.45 -7.92 1.87
CA LEU A 274 11.32 -9.25 2.46
C LEU A 274 9.90 -9.81 2.38
N PHE A 275 8.85 -8.97 2.47
CA PHE A 275 7.47 -9.44 2.32
C PHE A 275 7.23 -10.00 0.91
N SER A 276 7.39 -9.17 -0.11
CA SER A 276 7.19 -9.54 -1.51
C SER A 276 8.02 -10.76 -1.91
N ARG A 277 9.31 -10.78 -1.56
CA ARG A 277 10.20 -11.93 -1.84
C ARG A 277 9.78 -13.21 -1.15
N THR A 278 9.41 -13.13 0.13
CA THR A 278 8.96 -14.31 0.88
C THR A 278 7.70 -14.89 0.27
N ILE A 279 6.73 -14.06 -0.11
CA ILE A 279 5.51 -14.50 -0.80
C ILE A 279 5.86 -15.21 -2.12
N LEU A 280 6.69 -14.59 -2.96
CA LEU A 280 7.08 -15.17 -4.24
C LEU A 280 7.87 -16.47 -4.10
N ARG A 281 8.71 -16.59 -3.05
CA ARG A 281 9.42 -17.83 -2.69
C ARG A 281 8.46 -18.92 -2.23
N MET A 282 7.48 -18.59 -1.39
CA MET A 282 6.51 -19.56 -0.87
C MET A 282 5.66 -20.19 -1.98
N PHE A 283 5.36 -19.43 -3.03
CA PHE A 283 4.68 -19.95 -4.23
C PHE A 283 5.64 -20.54 -5.29
N ASN A 284 6.92 -20.69 -4.97
CA ASN A 284 7.97 -21.22 -5.84
C ASN A 284 8.09 -20.51 -7.21
N ILE A 285 7.80 -19.22 -7.24
CA ILE A 285 7.90 -18.40 -8.47
C ILE A 285 9.32 -17.84 -8.62
N ALA A 286 10.01 -17.61 -7.49
CA ALA A 286 11.23 -16.81 -7.44
C ALA A 286 12.49 -17.60 -7.04
N ARG A 287 12.71 -18.80 -7.60
CA ARG A 287 14.09 -19.30 -7.68
C ARG A 287 14.90 -18.63 -8.81
N SER A 288 14.25 -17.86 -9.68
CA SER A 288 14.86 -17.32 -10.90
C SER A 288 14.37 -15.93 -11.31
N LEU A 289 13.88 -15.09 -10.40
CA LEU A 289 13.79 -13.66 -10.73
C LEU A 289 15.21 -13.10 -10.57
N PRO A 290 15.99 -12.89 -11.65
CA PRO A 290 17.19 -12.09 -11.53
C PRO A 290 16.74 -10.77 -10.90
N LEU A 291 17.37 -10.40 -9.78
CA LEU A 291 17.33 -9.03 -9.29
C LEU A 291 17.62 -8.17 -10.52
N GLN A 292 16.61 -7.46 -11.02
CA GLN A 292 16.84 -6.47 -12.06
C GLN A 292 17.66 -5.38 -11.37
N SER A 293 18.97 -5.52 -11.46
CA SER A 293 19.94 -4.61 -10.89
C SER A 293 19.76 -3.27 -11.59
N GLY A 294 19.02 -2.36 -10.95
CA GLY A 294 18.97 -0.94 -11.30
C GLY A 294 18.93 -0.66 -12.80
N GLY A 295 18.02 -1.31 -13.54
CA GLY A 295 17.61 -0.75 -14.81
C GLY A 295 17.19 0.69 -14.52
N VAL A 296 17.80 1.65 -15.21
CA VAL A 296 17.40 3.06 -15.13
C VAL A 296 15.89 3.07 -15.24
N VAL A 297 15.18 3.32 -14.13
CA VAL A 297 13.73 3.48 -14.13
C VAL A 297 13.52 4.58 -15.15
N PRO A 298 12.88 4.30 -16.30
CA PRO A 298 12.75 5.31 -17.31
C PRO A 298 11.90 6.42 -16.69
N VAL A 299 12.53 7.55 -16.41
CA VAL A 299 11.86 8.72 -15.88
C VAL A 299 11.07 9.30 -17.04
N GLY A 300 9.82 8.85 -17.19
CA GLY A 300 8.94 9.25 -18.27
C GLY A 300 7.65 8.44 -18.30
N TRP A 301 6.53 9.10 -18.58
CA TRP A 301 5.18 8.53 -18.57
C TRP A 301 5.02 7.33 -19.54
N ASP A 302 5.79 7.30 -20.63
CA ASP A 302 5.69 6.28 -21.68
C ASP A 302 6.17 4.88 -21.25
N ALA A 303 7.05 4.78 -20.24
CA ALA A 303 7.51 3.49 -19.72
C ALA A 303 6.56 2.89 -18.67
N LEU A 304 5.88 3.74 -17.92
CA LEU A 304 4.82 3.32 -16.98
C LEU A 304 3.61 2.77 -17.72
N GLU A 305 3.27 3.29 -18.91
CA GLU A 305 2.18 2.74 -19.73
C GLU A 305 2.50 1.34 -20.30
N ALA A 306 3.77 1.06 -20.62
CA ALA A 306 4.18 -0.23 -21.17
C ALA A 306 4.29 -1.35 -20.11
N GLU A 307 4.63 -1.01 -18.86
CA GLU A 307 4.79 -1.99 -17.77
C GLU A 307 3.53 -2.16 -16.90
N ALA A 308 2.67 -1.15 -16.76
CA ALA A 308 1.61 -1.18 -15.77
C ALA A 308 0.47 -2.18 -16.07
N PHE A 309 0.25 -2.63 -17.32
CA PHE A 309 -0.93 -3.45 -17.62
C PHE A 309 -0.78 -4.50 -18.74
N PRO A 310 0.01 -5.57 -18.55
CA PRO A 310 -0.19 -6.78 -19.34
C PRO A 310 -1.47 -7.51 -18.87
N GLY A 311 -2.63 -7.08 -19.37
CA GLY A 311 -3.85 -7.91 -19.46
C GLY A 311 -4.53 -8.33 -18.14
N GLN A 312 -4.45 -7.54 -17.07
CA GLN A 312 -5.09 -7.88 -15.80
C GLN A 312 -6.61 -7.61 -15.83
N GLN A 313 -7.41 -8.67 -15.97
CA GLN A 313 -8.86 -8.62 -15.75
C GLN A 313 -9.14 -8.27 -14.28
N VAL A 314 -9.80 -7.14 -14.04
CA VAL A 314 -10.33 -6.76 -12.72
C VAL A 314 -11.55 -7.64 -12.45
N ASP A 315 -11.38 -8.64 -11.58
CA ASP A 315 -12.36 -9.68 -11.33
C ASP A 315 -13.44 -9.19 -10.34
N THR A 316 -14.47 -8.49 -10.86
CA THR A 316 -15.53 -7.83 -10.06
C THR A 316 -16.32 -8.78 -9.15
N ALA A 317 -16.40 -10.08 -9.49
CA ALA A 317 -17.05 -11.07 -8.65
C ALA A 317 -16.31 -11.28 -7.32
N VAL A 318 -14.98 -11.13 -7.32
CA VAL A 318 -14.15 -11.35 -6.14
C VAL A 318 -14.25 -10.18 -5.17
N ASP A 319 -14.54 -8.96 -5.65
CA ASP A 319 -14.68 -7.79 -4.78
C ASP A 319 -15.96 -7.86 -3.94
N ALA A 320 -17.06 -8.39 -4.49
CA ALA A 320 -18.27 -8.69 -3.72
C ALA A 320 -18.02 -9.74 -2.63
N VAL A 321 -17.27 -10.80 -2.95
CA VAL A 321 -16.85 -11.82 -1.97
C VAL A 321 -15.86 -11.26 -0.96
N LEU A 322 -15.00 -10.31 -1.34
CA LEU A 322 -14.07 -9.64 -0.43
C LEU A 322 -14.81 -8.75 0.56
N GLU A 323 -15.84 -8.02 0.13
CA GLU A 323 -16.67 -7.24 1.03
C GLU A 323 -17.39 -8.13 2.03
N GLU A 324 -17.97 -9.24 1.57
CA GLU A 324 -18.61 -10.25 2.42
C GLU A 324 -17.61 -10.89 3.40
N ALA A 325 -16.44 -11.36 2.92
CA ALA A 325 -15.40 -11.96 3.75
C ALA A 325 -14.77 -10.98 4.73
N SER A 326 -14.69 -9.69 4.39
CA SER A 326 -14.18 -8.65 5.29
C SER A 326 -15.18 -8.32 6.40
N ALA A 327 -16.48 -8.47 6.16
CA ALA A 327 -17.55 -8.22 7.12
C ALA A 327 -17.72 -9.40 8.11
N ILE A 328 -17.31 -10.60 7.70
CA ILE A 328 -17.45 -11.82 8.46
C ILE A 328 -16.22 -12.02 9.37
N ASN A 329 -16.35 -11.71 10.66
CA ASN A 329 -15.41 -12.21 11.67
C ASN A 329 -15.63 -13.70 11.98
N ASP A 330 -16.79 -14.26 11.58
CA ASP A 330 -17.21 -15.65 11.84
C ASP A 330 -17.41 -16.41 10.52
N PHE A 331 -16.35 -17.06 10.03
CA PHE A 331 -16.35 -17.85 8.78
C PHE A 331 -17.66 -18.64 8.63
N PRO A 332 -18.40 -18.50 7.50
CA PRO A 332 -19.70 -19.14 7.36
C PRO A 332 -19.49 -20.65 7.35
N ALA A 333 -19.98 -21.33 8.38
CA ALA A 333 -19.81 -22.76 8.60
C ALA A 333 -20.53 -23.65 7.57
N SER A 334 -21.17 -23.06 6.55
CA SER A 334 -22.07 -23.76 5.62
C SER A 334 -21.78 -23.53 4.13
N LYS A 335 -20.64 -22.94 3.74
CA LYS A 335 -20.25 -22.92 2.31
C LYS A 335 -19.63 -24.27 1.94
N ASP A 336 -19.96 -24.77 0.75
CA ASP A 336 -19.48 -26.06 0.25
C ASP A 336 -17.94 -26.07 0.20
N ALA A 337 -17.33 -27.23 0.48
CA ALA A 337 -15.87 -27.36 0.52
C ALA A 337 -15.18 -26.96 -0.80
N SER A 338 -15.87 -27.11 -1.93
CA SER A 338 -15.39 -26.70 -3.26
C SER A 338 -15.21 -25.19 -3.36
N ASP A 339 -16.18 -24.41 -2.87
CA ASP A 339 -16.16 -22.95 -2.90
C ASP A 339 -14.97 -22.40 -2.10
N TRP A 340 -14.63 -23.08 -0.99
CA TRP A 340 -13.53 -22.65 -0.14
C TRP A 340 -12.16 -22.87 -0.77
N ALA A 341 -11.98 -23.98 -1.49
CA ALA A 341 -10.75 -24.23 -2.23
C ALA A 341 -10.55 -23.19 -3.36
N GLU A 342 -11.62 -22.85 -4.08
CA GLU A 342 -11.58 -21.82 -5.13
C GLU A 342 -11.31 -20.43 -4.58
N PHE A 343 -11.95 -20.07 -3.46
CA PHE A 343 -11.70 -18.82 -2.77
C PHE A 343 -10.24 -18.69 -2.32
N ASN A 344 -9.69 -19.74 -1.70
CA ASN A 344 -8.30 -19.75 -1.25
C ASN A 344 -7.33 -19.61 -2.43
N LYS A 345 -7.59 -20.32 -3.53
CA LYS A 345 -6.82 -20.20 -4.78
C LYS A 345 -6.89 -18.79 -5.37
N SER A 346 -8.05 -18.15 -5.30
CA SER A 346 -8.23 -16.75 -5.71
C SER A 346 -7.40 -15.80 -4.84
N MET A 347 -7.43 -15.95 -3.52
CA MET A 347 -6.62 -15.14 -2.60
C MET A 347 -5.12 -15.33 -2.86
N GLN A 348 -4.67 -16.57 -3.06
CA GLN A 348 -3.26 -16.86 -3.40
C GLN A 348 -2.82 -16.14 -4.68
N LYS A 349 -3.63 -16.21 -5.74
CA LYS A 349 -3.34 -15.49 -7.00
C LYS A 349 -3.28 -13.97 -6.80
N LYS A 350 -4.20 -13.40 -6.03
CA LYS A 350 -4.21 -11.95 -5.72
C LYS A 350 -2.97 -11.53 -4.95
N VAL A 351 -2.60 -12.30 -3.92
CA VAL A 351 -1.39 -12.04 -3.11
C VAL A 351 -0.13 -12.18 -3.94
N GLN A 352 -0.07 -13.20 -4.80
CA GLN A 352 1.04 -13.40 -5.73
C GLN A 352 1.21 -12.24 -6.71
N ALA A 353 0.11 -11.77 -7.32
CA ALA A 353 0.15 -10.64 -8.24
C ALA A 353 0.56 -9.37 -7.50
N TRP A 354 -0.07 -9.09 -6.35
CA TRP A 354 0.25 -7.93 -5.54
C TRP A 354 1.71 -7.89 -5.08
N ALA A 355 2.25 -9.03 -4.65
CA ALA A 355 3.66 -9.14 -4.22
C ALA A 355 4.68 -8.82 -5.32
N LYS A 356 4.30 -8.82 -6.61
CA LYS A 356 5.20 -8.38 -7.69
C LYS A 356 5.29 -6.86 -7.79
N ASP A 357 4.19 -6.19 -7.45
CA ASP A 357 3.97 -4.76 -7.69
C ASP A 357 3.83 -3.97 -6.37
N THR A 358 4.23 -4.54 -5.23
CA THR A 358 4.12 -3.87 -3.94
C THR A 358 5.05 -2.65 -3.89
N ASP A 359 4.46 -1.46 -3.81
CA ASP A 359 5.16 -0.21 -3.55
C ASP A 359 5.17 0.18 -2.06
N LEU A 360 6.37 0.28 -1.48
CA LEU A 360 6.60 0.73 -0.11
C LEU A 360 6.12 2.18 0.13
N ALA A 361 6.27 3.06 -0.85
CA ALA A 361 5.86 4.46 -0.74
C ALA A 361 4.35 4.57 -0.52
N VAL A 362 3.56 3.73 -1.19
CA VAL A 362 2.11 3.67 -0.99
C VAL A 362 1.76 3.14 0.40
N LEU A 363 2.43 2.08 0.88
CA LEU A 363 2.22 1.57 2.24
C LEU A 363 2.56 2.62 3.32
N ALA A 364 3.67 3.35 3.15
CA ALA A 364 4.05 4.45 4.03
C ALA A 364 3.03 5.59 4.00
N LEU A 365 2.54 5.96 2.82
CA LEU A 365 1.50 6.99 2.65
C LEU A 365 0.19 6.57 3.31
N MET A 366 -0.28 5.34 3.06
CA MET A 366 -1.45 4.75 3.71
C MET A 366 -1.30 4.85 5.23
N ARG A 367 -0.13 4.45 5.76
CA ARG A 367 0.11 4.49 7.21
C ARG A 367 0.05 5.90 7.79
N ARG A 368 0.62 6.89 7.10
CA ARG A 368 0.58 8.30 7.52
C ARG A 368 -0.83 8.86 7.53
N VAL A 369 -1.60 8.59 6.47
CA VAL A 369 -3.01 9.02 6.36
C VAL A 369 -3.88 8.38 7.44
N MET A 370 -3.72 7.07 7.68
CA MET A 370 -4.44 6.36 8.75
C MET A 370 -4.11 6.92 10.13
N THR A 371 -2.84 7.28 10.39
CA THR A 371 -2.44 7.91 11.67
C THR A 371 -3.19 9.21 11.92
N ALA A 372 -3.17 10.12 10.95
CA ALA A 372 -3.80 11.43 11.09
C ALA A 372 -5.31 11.29 11.29
N SER A 373 -5.93 10.41 10.52
CA SER A 373 -7.36 10.12 10.63
C SER A 373 -7.71 9.58 12.02
N ALA A 374 -6.93 8.62 12.53
CA ALA A 374 -7.23 7.97 13.81
C ALA A 374 -7.03 8.92 14.99
N ASN A 375 -6.00 9.77 14.95
CA ASN A 375 -5.78 10.81 15.94
C ASN A 375 -6.95 11.81 15.97
N LEU A 376 -7.42 12.25 14.80
CA LEU A 376 -8.56 13.14 14.69
C LEU A 376 -9.82 12.49 15.30
N MET A 377 -10.04 11.20 15.01
CA MET A 377 -11.14 10.43 15.56
C MET A 377 -11.10 10.32 17.08
N ARG A 378 -9.92 9.99 17.65
CA ARG A 378 -9.71 9.92 19.10
C ARG A 378 -9.98 11.25 19.76
N MET A 379 -9.55 12.35 19.14
CA MET A 379 -9.83 13.68 19.63
C MET A 379 -11.34 13.96 19.67
N PHE A 380 -12.08 13.59 18.62
CA PHE A 380 -13.54 13.72 18.64
C PHE A 380 -14.20 12.82 19.70
N LEU A 381 -13.77 11.56 19.83
CA LEU A 381 -14.26 10.64 20.84
C LEU A 381 -14.00 11.14 22.26
N LYS A 382 -12.79 11.67 22.52
CA LYS A 382 -12.44 12.30 23.80
C LYS A 382 -13.35 13.50 24.07
N ARG A 383 -13.55 14.39 23.10
CA ARG A 383 -14.41 15.58 23.28
C ARG A 383 -15.89 15.23 23.49
N SER A 384 -16.33 14.07 23.02
CA SER A 384 -17.68 13.57 23.25
C SER A 384 -17.83 12.75 24.53
N SER A 385 -16.76 12.49 25.28
CA SER A 385 -16.84 11.71 26.52
C SER A 385 -17.37 12.55 27.68
N GLU A 386 -18.01 11.89 28.66
CA GLU A 386 -18.46 12.54 29.89
C GLU A 386 -17.29 13.18 30.65
N ASP A 387 -16.10 12.58 30.57
CA ASP A 387 -14.89 13.11 31.20
C ASP A 387 -14.50 14.47 30.63
N TRP A 388 -14.71 14.70 29.33
CA TRP A 388 -14.49 16.03 28.76
C TRP A 388 -15.47 17.06 29.33
N GLY A 389 -16.73 16.69 29.57
CA GLY A 389 -17.70 17.55 30.25
C GLY A 389 -17.22 17.95 31.65
N LYS A 390 -16.73 16.98 32.43
CA LYS A 390 -16.15 17.21 33.77
C LYS A 390 -14.86 18.03 33.75
N GLU A 391 -14.08 17.99 32.66
CA GLU A 391 -12.88 18.82 32.47
C GLU A 391 -13.23 20.28 32.10
N GLN A 392 -14.45 20.56 31.63
CA GLN A 392 -14.90 21.91 31.26
C GLN A 392 -15.62 22.65 32.40
N ASP A 393 -16.22 21.92 33.33
CA ASP A 393 -16.84 22.44 34.57
C ASP A 393 -15.77 22.73 35.64
#